data_AF-A0A7L4RBZ9-F1
#
_entry.id   AF-A0A7L4RBZ9-F1
#
_cell.length_a   1.000
_cell.length_b   1.000
_cell.length_c   1.000
_cell.angle_alpha   90.00
_cell.angle_beta   90.00
_cell.angle_gamma   90.00
#
_symmetry.space_group_name_H-M   'P 1'
#
loop_
_entity.id
_entity.type
_entity.pdbx_description
1 polymer ?
#
loop_
_entity_poly.entity_id
_entity_poly.type
_entity_poly.pdbx_seq_one_letter_code
_entity_poly.pdbx_strand_id
1 'polypeptide(L)'
;MELAEANKFVLWNWDDMYEYSRVLAGKMRADKFKPDAIVAIARGGYVPARNLCDQLGVTDLLSIKVDHWGITATRDQEGARLRYPFTAKLAGKKVLLVDDIADTGESFRTALPVLKALKPASIKTASLFLLENSKFVPDYFASKREWAWMVFPWNFTEDMAVIVGKLFEEKRGAKTLNQVSAALLEKNLHVPKNKLADALNELAARGDLKETVTDANEHAWTKGGEKVGGKKAGTGRAAKLPRPRSRRKHR
;
A
#
# COMPACT_ATOMS: atom_id res chain seq x y z
N MET A 1 20.75 6.15 22.24
CA MET A 1 20.32 7.33 21.45
C MET A 1 18.85 7.13 21.17
N GLU A 2 18.02 7.73 22.01
CA GLU A 2 16.58 7.56 22.06
C GLU A 2 15.97 8.49 21.00
N LEU A 3 15.64 7.94 19.83
CA LEU A 3 14.87 8.67 18.82
C LEU A 3 13.41 8.66 19.25
N ALA A 4 13.05 9.60 20.11
CA ALA A 4 11.68 10.06 20.24
C ALA A 4 11.31 10.84 18.96
N GLU A 5 11.21 10.16 17.82
CA GLU A 5 10.70 10.78 16.60
C GLU A 5 9.18 10.86 16.71
N ALA A 6 8.65 12.09 16.70
CA ALA A 6 7.24 12.34 16.49
C ALA A 6 6.81 11.54 15.24
N ASN A 7 6.01 10.50 15.43
CA ASN A 7 5.54 9.65 14.33
C ASN A 7 4.77 10.52 13.32
N LYS A 8 5.46 11.03 12.29
CA LYS A 8 4.84 11.81 11.22
C LYS A 8 4.03 10.84 10.37
N PHE A 9 2.72 10.81 10.57
CA PHE A 9 1.80 10.14 9.65
C PHE A 9 1.33 11.14 8.59
N VAL A 10 1.15 10.65 7.36
CA VAL A 10 0.51 11.41 6.29
C VAL A 10 -0.58 10.54 5.69
N LEU A 11 -1.83 10.99 5.78
CA LEU A 11 -2.96 10.32 5.17
C LEU A 11 -3.22 10.93 3.79
N TRP A 12 -3.08 10.11 2.75
CA TRP A 12 -3.33 10.52 1.37
C TRP A 12 -4.74 10.12 0.90
N ASN A 13 -5.31 10.93 0.01
CA ASN A 13 -6.57 10.62 -0.66
C ASN A 13 -6.34 10.21 -2.14
N TRP A 14 -7.40 9.76 -2.82
CA TRP A 14 -7.29 9.29 -4.21
C TRP A 14 -6.94 10.41 -5.19
N ASP A 15 -7.45 11.61 -4.97
CA ASP A 15 -7.22 12.77 -5.84
C ASP A 15 -5.75 13.20 -5.77
N ASP A 16 -5.17 13.24 -4.56
CA ASP A 16 -3.74 13.51 -4.36
C ASP A 16 -2.88 12.55 -5.20
N MET A 17 -3.17 11.24 -5.11
CA MET A 17 -2.40 10.20 -5.80
C MET A 17 -2.56 10.26 -7.32
N TYR A 18 -3.75 10.62 -7.81
CA TYR A 18 -3.98 10.87 -9.23
C TYR A 18 -3.17 12.08 -9.72
N GLU A 19 -3.14 13.18 -8.95
CA GLU A 19 -2.35 14.38 -9.29
C GLU A 19 -0.84 14.11 -9.28
N TYR A 20 -0.31 13.37 -8.31
CA TYR A 20 1.10 12.95 -8.35
C TYR A 20 1.42 12.05 -9.56
N SER A 21 0.47 11.20 -9.97
CA SER A 21 0.61 10.43 -11.22
C SER A 21 0.62 11.36 -12.45
N ARG A 22 -0.22 12.41 -12.48
CA ARG A 22 -0.21 13.42 -13.55
C ARG A 22 1.12 14.16 -13.63
N VAL A 23 1.73 14.49 -12.50
CA VAL A 23 3.06 15.11 -12.45
C VAL A 23 4.10 14.19 -13.09
N LEU A 24 4.10 12.90 -12.76
CA LEU A 24 4.99 11.92 -13.40
C LEU A 24 4.78 11.82 -14.91
N ALA A 25 3.53 11.71 -15.36
CA ALA A 25 3.21 11.69 -16.79
C ALA A 25 3.68 12.96 -17.50
N GLY A 26 3.54 14.13 -16.85
CA GLY A 26 4.06 15.41 -17.34
C GLY A 26 5.57 15.39 -17.54
N LYS A 27 6.34 14.89 -16.57
CA LYS A 27 7.81 14.76 -16.67
C LYS A 27 8.22 13.84 -17.83
N MET A 28 7.55 12.70 -18.00
CA MET A 28 7.83 11.77 -19.10
C MET A 28 7.53 12.38 -20.48
N ARG A 29 6.45 13.16 -20.60
CA ARG A 29 6.13 13.88 -21.85
C ARG A 29 7.19 14.95 -22.17
N ALA A 30 7.66 15.70 -21.17
CA ALA A 30 8.73 16.68 -21.34
C ALA A 30 10.02 16.03 -21.85
N ASP A 31 10.36 14.85 -21.32
CA ASP A 31 11.50 14.05 -21.73
C ASP A 31 11.30 13.30 -23.06
N LYS A 32 10.11 13.41 -23.68
CA LYS A 32 9.72 12.65 -24.87
C LYS A 32 9.85 11.12 -24.68
N PHE A 33 9.72 10.66 -23.44
CA PHE A 33 9.72 9.25 -23.10
C PHE A 33 8.30 8.68 -23.17
N LYS A 34 8.06 7.81 -24.16
CA LYS A 34 6.82 7.04 -24.30
C LYS A 34 7.14 5.55 -24.11
N PRO A 35 6.75 4.92 -22.99
CA PRO A 35 6.96 3.50 -22.79
C PRO A 35 6.00 2.68 -23.64
N ASP A 36 6.48 1.53 -24.12
CA ASP A 36 5.67 0.53 -24.82
C ASP A 36 4.94 -0.39 -23.82
N ALA A 37 5.53 -0.58 -22.63
CA ALA A 37 4.94 -1.36 -21.55
C ALA A 37 5.26 -0.75 -20.19
N ILE A 38 4.31 -0.85 -19.25
CA ILE A 38 4.48 -0.47 -17.85
C ILE A 38 4.49 -1.75 -17.00
N VAL A 39 5.50 -1.88 -16.14
CA VAL A 39 5.61 -2.98 -15.17
C VAL A 39 5.44 -2.41 -13.76
N ALA A 40 4.36 -2.79 -13.08
CA ALA A 40 4.09 -2.40 -11.71
C ALA A 40 4.82 -3.32 -10.72
N ILE A 41 5.57 -2.75 -9.77
CA ILE A 41 6.07 -3.48 -8.61
C ILE A 41 4.89 -3.73 -7.67
N ALA A 42 4.50 -4.99 -7.51
CA ALA A 42 3.35 -5.34 -6.69
C ALA A 42 3.68 -5.28 -5.19
N ARG A 43 2.81 -4.69 -4.36
CA ARG A 43 1.44 -4.22 -4.69
C ARG A 43 1.35 -2.69 -4.83
N GLY A 44 2.29 -1.96 -4.27
CA GLY A 44 2.26 -0.48 -4.20
C GLY A 44 2.21 0.18 -5.56
N GLY A 45 2.98 -0.33 -6.52
CA GLY A 45 3.02 0.16 -7.89
C GLY A 45 1.74 0.00 -8.71
N TYR A 46 0.72 -0.76 -8.26
CA TYR A 46 -0.47 -1.02 -9.09
C TYR A 46 -1.25 0.23 -9.47
N VAL A 47 -1.58 1.07 -8.47
CA VAL A 47 -2.34 2.29 -8.69
C VAL A 47 -1.56 3.31 -9.53
N PRO A 48 -0.32 3.70 -9.17
CA PRO A 48 0.43 4.65 -9.98
C PRO A 48 0.69 4.12 -11.39
N ALA A 49 1.00 2.83 -11.57
CA ALA A 49 1.16 2.24 -12.89
C ALA A 49 -0.13 2.36 -13.70
N ARG A 50 -1.29 2.01 -13.14
CA ARG A 50 -2.57 2.10 -13.84
C ARG A 50 -2.90 3.55 -14.23
N ASN A 51 -2.71 4.51 -13.32
CA ASN A 51 -2.91 5.93 -13.65
C ASN A 51 -2.00 6.36 -14.81
N LEU A 52 -0.74 5.93 -14.81
CA LEU A 52 0.20 6.25 -15.88
C LEU A 52 -0.19 5.61 -17.21
N CYS A 53 -0.70 4.37 -17.26
CA CYS A 53 -1.15 3.84 -18.55
C CYS A 53 -2.34 4.61 -19.13
N ASP A 54 -3.27 5.07 -18.28
CA ASP A 54 -4.37 5.94 -18.70
C ASP A 54 -3.85 7.26 -19.28
N GLN A 55 -3.00 7.95 -18.53
CA GLN A 55 -2.51 9.28 -18.87
C GLN A 55 -1.52 9.30 -20.05
N LEU A 56 -0.79 8.21 -20.29
CA LEU A 56 0.19 8.09 -21.37
C LEU A 56 -0.32 7.29 -22.57
N GLY A 57 -1.53 6.71 -22.49
CA GLY A 57 -2.11 5.89 -23.54
C GLY A 57 -1.36 4.57 -23.76
N VAL A 58 -0.91 3.94 -22.68
CA VAL A 58 -0.20 2.63 -22.72
C VAL A 58 -1.20 1.54 -22.35
N THR A 59 -1.24 0.45 -23.12
CA THR A 59 -2.18 -0.66 -22.88
C THR A 59 -1.51 -1.85 -22.20
N ASP A 60 -0.22 -2.05 -22.44
CA ASP A 60 0.55 -3.16 -21.88
C ASP A 60 0.91 -2.86 -20.41
N LEU A 61 0.07 -3.29 -19.48
CA LEU A 61 0.32 -3.25 -18.05
C LEU A 61 0.65 -4.66 -17.51
N LEU A 62 1.87 -4.81 -17.00
CA LEU A 62 2.41 -6.02 -16.40
C LEU A 62 2.68 -5.79 -14.92
N SER A 63 2.99 -6.86 -14.17
CA SER A 63 3.37 -6.72 -12.78
C SER A 63 4.40 -7.74 -12.32
N ILE A 64 5.30 -7.30 -11.46
CA ILE A 64 6.34 -8.09 -10.82
C ILE A 64 6.17 -8.05 -9.31
N LYS A 65 6.06 -9.22 -8.66
CA LYS A 65 5.89 -9.30 -7.21
C LYS A 65 7.24 -9.36 -6.50
N VAL A 66 7.57 -8.27 -5.81
CA VAL A 66 8.71 -8.17 -4.89
C VAL A 66 8.21 -8.28 -3.44
N ASP A 67 8.88 -9.08 -2.63
CA ASP A 67 8.68 -9.11 -1.17
C ASP A 67 9.90 -8.58 -0.45
N HIS A 68 9.67 -7.78 0.58
CA HIS A 68 10.68 -7.46 1.59
C HIS A 68 10.53 -8.45 2.74
N TRP A 69 11.57 -9.23 3.02
CA TRP A 69 11.63 -10.07 4.22
C TRP A 69 12.52 -9.35 5.25
N GLY A 70 12.02 -9.17 6.48
CA GLY A 70 12.77 -8.45 7.52
C GLY A 70 12.02 -8.02 8.79
N ILE A 71 10.68 -8.02 8.84
CA ILE A 71 9.97 -7.71 10.11
C ILE A 71 9.91 -8.94 11.03
N THR A 72 10.07 -10.16 10.49
CA THR A 72 9.99 -11.43 11.26
C THR A 72 11.00 -12.50 10.80
N ALA A 73 12.05 -12.14 10.07
CA ALA A 73 13.06 -13.10 9.59
C ALA A 73 14.40 -12.85 10.32
N THR A 74 15.13 -13.93 10.58
CA THR A 74 16.50 -13.90 11.13
C THR A 74 17.41 -13.01 10.27
N ARG A 75 18.37 -12.32 10.91
CA ARG A 75 19.29 -11.29 10.33
C ARG A 75 20.03 -11.71 9.05
N ASP A 76 20.01 -12.99 8.68
CA ASP A 76 20.71 -13.54 7.52
C ASP A 76 19.82 -13.59 6.25
N GLN A 77 18.56 -13.14 6.33
CA GLN A 77 17.59 -13.10 5.21
C GLN A 77 17.03 -11.70 4.92
N GLU A 78 17.74 -10.64 5.34
CA GLU A 78 17.35 -9.27 5.04
C GLU A 78 17.51 -8.98 3.54
N GLY A 79 16.41 -8.61 2.87
CA GLY A 79 16.44 -8.19 1.47
C GLY A 79 15.12 -8.27 0.72
N ALA A 80 15.09 -7.66 -0.46
CA ALA A 80 13.98 -7.75 -1.39
C ALA A 80 14.17 -8.92 -2.37
N ARG A 81 13.19 -9.81 -2.50
CA ARG A 81 13.23 -10.95 -3.45
C ARG A 81 11.99 -11.01 -4.33
N LEU A 82 12.13 -11.61 -5.51
CA LEU A 82 10.95 -11.99 -6.29
C LEU A 82 10.18 -13.11 -5.60
N ARG A 83 8.87 -12.95 -5.47
CA ARG A 83 8.00 -14.01 -4.95
C ARG A 83 7.72 -15.07 -6.01
N TYR A 84 7.55 -14.65 -7.25
CA TYR A 84 7.18 -15.50 -8.37
C TYR A 84 8.10 -15.22 -9.57
N PRO A 85 8.39 -16.23 -10.42
CA PRO A 85 9.05 -16.00 -11.69
C PRO A 85 8.28 -14.97 -12.52
N PHE A 86 9.00 -14.03 -13.14
CA PHE A 86 8.43 -13.05 -14.05
C PHE A 86 8.88 -13.38 -15.48
N THR A 87 7.94 -13.58 -16.38
CA THR A 87 8.22 -13.81 -17.81
C THR A 87 7.30 -12.93 -18.65
N ALA A 88 7.87 -12.25 -19.65
CA ALA A 88 7.14 -11.41 -20.59
C ALA A 88 7.95 -11.19 -21.87
N LYS A 89 7.27 -10.95 -23.00
CA LYS A 89 7.91 -10.57 -24.26
C LYS A 89 8.22 -9.07 -24.26
N LEU A 90 9.35 -8.70 -23.66
CA LEU A 90 9.81 -7.30 -23.54
C LEU A 90 11.01 -6.97 -24.43
N ALA A 91 11.53 -7.92 -25.20
CA ALA A 91 12.68 -7.69 -26.07
C ALA A 91 12.42 -6.52 -27.02
N GLY A 92 13.34 -5.55 -27.05
CA GLY A 92 13.23 -4.35 -27.90
C GLY A 92 12.19 -3.31 -27.47
N LYS A 93 11.42 -3.52 -26.39
CA LYS A 93 10.44 -2.56 -25.88
C LYS A 93 11.08 -1.51 -24.96
N LYS A 94 10.55 -0.29 -24.93
CA LYS A 94 10.78 0.71 -23.89
C LYS A 94 9.90 0.39 -22.69
N VAL A 95 10.50 0.09 -21.54
CA VAL A 95 9.78 -0.36 -20.35
C VAL A 95 9.83 0.72 -19.27
N LEU A 96 8.70 0.99 -18.63
CA LEU A 96 8.64 1.79 -17.42
C LEU A 96 8.34 0.89 -16.22
N LEU A 97 9.26 0.83 -15.25
CA LEU A 97 9.08 0.14 -13.97
C LEU A 97 8.56 1.12 -12.93
N VAL A 98 7.43 0.83 -12.29
CA VAL A 98 6.70 1.76 -11.42
C VAL A 98 6.48 1.18 -10.03
N ASP A 99 6.74 1.99 -9.00
CA ASP A 99 6.32 1.72 -7.60
C ASP A 99 5.61 2.95 -7.01
N ASP A 100 5.05 2.84 -5.81
CA ASP A 100 4.48 4.01 -5.10
C ASP A 100 5.57 4.86 -4.40
N ILE A 101 6.53 4.22 -3.72
CA ILE A 101 7.60 4.91 -2.99
C ILE A 101 8.98 4.31 -3.31
N ALA A 102 9.97 5.16 -3.55
CA ALA A 102 11.38 4.79 -3.44
C ALA A 102 11.90 5.16 -2.04
N ASP A 103 11.84 4.20 -1.11
CA ASP A 103 12.36 4.33 0.26
C ASP A 103 13.85 3.95 0.33
N THR A 104 14.19 2.67 0.52
CA THR A 104 15.59 2.22 0.45
C THR A 104 16.08 2.03 -0.98
N GLY A 105 15.13 1.81 -1.90
CA GLY A 105 15.39 1.46 -3.29
C GLY A 105 15.48 -0.03 -3.59
N GLU A 106 15.40 -0.89 -2.59
CA GLU A 106 15.64 -2.32 -2.75
C GLU A 106 14.66 -2.98 -3.74
N SER A 107 13.40 -2.56 -3.74
CA SER A 107 12.41 -3.08 -4.70
C SER A 107 12.80 -2.84 -6.16
N PHE A 108 13.28 -1.65 -6.49
CA PHE A 108 13.79 -1.36 -7.83
C PHE A 108 15.06 -2.17 -8.14
N ARG A 109 16.00 -2.25 -7.19
CA ARG A 109 17.24 -3.04 -7.35
C ARG A 109 16.96 -4.52 -7.59
N THR A 110 15.93 -5.07 -6.99
CA THR A 110 15.52 -6.47 -7.18
C THR A 110 14.81 -6.69 -8.52
N ALA A 111 13.95 -5.77 -8.94
CA ALA A 111 13.18 -5.93 -10.17
C ALA A 111 14.00 -5.64 -11.45
N LEU A 112 14.94 -4.70 -11.40
CA LEU A 112 15.69 -4.26 -12.59
C LEU A 112 16.51 -5.37 -13.27
N PRO A 113 17.30 -6.23 -12.58
CA PRO A 113 18.04 -7.31 -13.21
C PRO A 113 17.15 -8.29 -13.98
N VAL A 114 15.97 -8.56 -13.44
CA VAL A 114 14.98 -9.47 -14.03
C VAL A 114 14.44 -8.89 -15.33
N LEU A 115 14.10 -7.60 -15.34
CA LEU A 115 13.66 -6.92 -16.55
C LEU A 115 14.79 -6.80 -17.59
N LYS A 116 16.02 -6.53 -17.16
CA LYS A 116 17.20 -6.46 -18.05
C LYS A 116 17.44 -7.78 -18.78
N ALA A 117 17.23 -8.92 -18.11
CA ALA A 117 17.37 -10.24 -18.70
C ALA A 117 16.40 -10.49 -19.88
N LEU A 118 15.28 -9.76 -19.94
CA LEU A 118 14.30 -9.82 -21.03
C LEU A 118 14.66 -8.95 -22.24
N LYS A 119 15.84 -8.30 -22.21
CA LYS A 119 16.44 -7.51 -23.30
C LYS A 119 15.54 -6.37 -23.86
N PRO A 120 14.88 -5.56 -23.01
CA PRO A 120 14.19 -4.35 -23.48
C PRO A 120 15.16 -3.37 -24.14
N ALA A 121 14.66 -2.53 -25.06
CA ALA A 121 15.46 -1.48 -25.68
C ALA A 121 15.91 -0.44 -24.65
N SER A 122 15.07 -0.14 -23.67
CA SER A 122 15.42 0.68 -22.52
C SER A 122 14.49 0.40 -21.34
N ILE A 123 14.98 0.69 -20.13
CA ILE A 123 14.18 0.67 -18.91
C ILE A 123 14.31 2.03 -18.24
N LYS A 124 13.18 2.63 -17.88
CA LYS A 124 13.08 3.78 -16.99
C LYS A 124 12.31 3.40 -15.73
N THR A 125 12.55 4.12 -14.64
CA THR A 125 11.94 3.88 -13.34
C THR A 125 11.13 5.07 -12.88
N ALA A 126 10.01 4.82 -12.20
CA ALA A 126 9.19 5.88 -11.64
C ALA A 126 8.61 5.53 -10.27
N SER A 127 8.50 6.53 -9.40
CA SER A 127 7.74 6.43 -8.15
C SER A 127 6.92 7.69 -7.88
N LEU A 128 5.83 7.62 -7.12
CA LEU A 128 5.14 8.84 -6.69
C LEU A 128 6.05 9.64 -5.76
N PHE A 129 6.67 8.97 -4.80
CA PHE A 129 7.55 9.59 -3.81
C PHE A 129 8.97 9.04 -3.85
N LEU A 130 9.94 9.92 -3.63
CA LEU A 130 11.33 9.59 -3.34
C LEU A 130 11.65 10.06 -1.91
N LEU A 131 12.06 9.16 -1.03
CA LEU A 131 12.49 9.53 0.30
C LEU A 131 13.93 10.04 0.30
N GLU A 132 14.22 11.04 1.12
CA GLU A 132 15.52 11.75 1.15
C GLU A 132 16.73 10.85 1.34
N ASN A 133 16.59 9.82 2.18
CA ASN A 133 17.65 8.88 2.51
C ASN A 133 17.71 7.67 1.56
N SER A 134 16.95 7.70 0.47
CA SER A 134 16.98 6.63 -0.52
C SER A 134 18.34 6.54 -1.18
N LYS A 135 18.87 5.31 -1.23
CA LYS A 135 20.09 5.01 -1.98
C LYS A 135 19.81 4.82 -3.48
N PHE A 136 18.54 4.80 -3.89
CA PHE A 136 18.12 4.62 -5.27
C PHE A 136 17.26 5.82 -5.70
N VAL A 137 17.65 6.46 -6.79
CA VAL A 137 16.88 7.58 -7.36
C VAL A 137 16.21 7.09 -8.63
N PRO A 138 14.86 7.02 -8.67
CA PRO A 138 14.14 6.72 -9.89
C PRO A 138 14.39 7.79 -10.96
N ASP A 139 14.31 7.41 -12.23
CA ASP A 139 14.40 8.36 -13.35
C ASP A 139 13.32 9.44 -13.24
N TYR A 140 12.13 9.07 -12.74
CA TYR A 140 11.01 9.97 -12.51
C TYR A 140 10.47 9.82 -11.08
N PHE A 141 10.34 10.91 -10.33
CA PHE A 141 9.57 10.93 -9.09
C PHE A 141 8.67 12.17 -9.03
N ALA A 142 7.47 12.08 -8.46
CA ALA A 142 6.56 13.22 -8.42
C ALA A 142 7.02 14.24 -7.36
N SER A 143 7.38 13.76 -6.17
CA SER A 143 7.83 14.58 -5.04
C SER A 143 8.95 13.89 -4.26
N LYS A 144 9.96 14.66 -3.84
CA LYS A 144 11.00 14.24 -2.89
C LYS A 144 10.59 14.71 -1.49
N ARG A 145 10.69 13.83 -0.47
CA ARG A 145 10.18 14.10 0.88
C ARG A 145 11.03 13.47 1.98
N GLU A 146 10.99 14.06 3.18
CA GLU A 146 11.42 13.42 4.42
C GLU A 146 10.61 12.14 4.72
N TRP A 147 11.16 11.29 5.58
CA TRP A 147 10.46 10.08 6.02
C TRP A 147 9.21 10.42 6.83
N ALA A 148 8.12 9.76 6.48
CA ALA A 148 6.86 9.78 7.19
C ALA A 148 6.12 8.46 6.89
N TRP A 149 5.31 7.97 7.82
CA TRP A 149 4.42 6.85 7.54
C TRP A 149 3.28 7.33 6.64
N MET A 150 3.40 7.05 5.34
CA MET A 150 2.42 7.41 4.34
C MET A 150 1.33 6.34 4.28
N VAL A 151 0.11 6.72 4.64
CA VAL A 151 -1.07 5.88 4.53
C VAL A 151 -1.75 6.20 3.20
N PHE A 152 -1.67 5.29 2.24
CA PHE A 152 -2.30 5.46 0.93
C PHE A 152 -3.74 4.95 0.91
N PRO A 153 -4.55 5.42 -0.06
CA PRO A 153 -5.91 4.91 -0.21
C PRO A 153 -6.00 3.40 -0.48
N TRP A 154 -5.01 2.81 -1.18
CA TRP A 154 -5.01 1.39 -1.55
C TRP A 154 -4.47 0.43 -0.50
N ASN A 155 -3.81 0.94 0.55
CA ASN A 155 -3.30 0.14 1.67
C ASN A 155 -3.84 0.59 3.04
N PHE A 156 -4.81 1.53 3.06
CA PHE A 156 -5.36 2.12 4.28
C PHE A 156 -5.68 1.09 5.37
N THR A 157 -6.45 0.04 5.06
CA THR A 157 -6.84 -0.97 6.05
C THR A 157 -5.63 -1.78 6.57
N GLU A 158 -4.64 -2.04 5.73
CA GLU A 158 -3.42 -2.74 6.13
C GLU A 158 -2.58 -1.87 7.06
N ASP A 159 -2.43 -0.59 6.76
CA ASP A 159 -1.76 0.37 7.63
C ASP A 159 -2.51 0.53 8.95
N MET A 160 -3.85 0.60 8.91
CA MET A 160 -4.66 0.65 10.13
C MET A 160 -4.46 -0.61 10.98
N ALA A 161 -4.31 -1.79 10.38
CA ALA A 161 -3.99 -3.01 11.13
C ALA A 161 -2.73 -2.86 11.99
N VAL A 162 -1.69 -2.27 11.42
CA VAL A 162 -0.40 -2.08 12.10
C VAL A 162 -0.50 -0.96 13.14
N ILE A 163 -1.03 0.20 12.75
CA ILE A 163 -1.10 1.40 13.59
C ILE A 163 -2.02 1.15 14.79
N VAL A 164 -3.22 0.65 14.54
CA VAL A 164 -4.19 0.33 15.58
C VAL A 164 -3.73 -0.88 16.39
N GLY A 165 -3.10 -1.87 15.75
CA GLY A 165 -2.51 -3.02 16.44
C GLY A 165 -1.52 -2.59 17.54
N LYS A 166 -0.59 -1.70 17.22
CA LYS A 166 0.35 -1.10 18.18
C LYS A 166 -0.35 -0.30 19.26
N LEU A 167 -1.37 0.48 18.91
CA LEU A 167 -2.18 1.23 19.88
C LEU A 167 -2.81 0.32 20.95
N PHE A 168 -3.34 -0.84 20.54
CA PHE A 168 -3.93 -1.81 21.46
C PHE A 168 -2.90 -2.59 22.28
N GLU A 169 -1.65 -2.69 21.83
CA GLU A 169 -0.53 -3.26 22.58
C GLU A 169 -0.02 -2.29 23.65
N GLU A 170 0.14 -1.01 23.31
CA GLU A 170 0.60 0.07 24.21
C GLU A 170 -0.40 0.33 25.35
N LYS A 171 -1.69 0.42 25.03
CA LYS A 171 -2.76 0.69 25.99
C LYS A 171 -3.74 -0.48 25.97
N ARG A 172 -3.65 -1.39 26.95
CA ARG A 172 -4.56 -2.53 27.08
C ARG A 172 -6.02 -2.08 27.34
N GLY A 173 -6.98 -2.99 27.12
CA GLY A 173 -8.40 -2.76 27.37
C GLY A 173 -9.20 -2.33 26.14
N ALA A 174 -10.53 -2.49 26.25
CA ALA A 174 -11.47 -2.21 25.16
C ALA A 174 -11.52 -0.72 24.86
N LYS A 175 -11.58 -0.37 23.57
CA LYS A 175 -11.69 1.03 23.11
C LYS A 175 -12.83 1.17 22.13
N THR A 176 -13.67 2.17 22.35
CA THR A 176 -14.71 2.57 21.41
C THR A 176 -14.10 3.29 20.20
N LEU A 177 -14.89 3.47 19.14
CA LEU A 177 -14.46 4.19 17.94
C LEU A 177 -13.93 5.60 18.28
N ASN A 178 -14.60 6.30 19.20
CA ASN A 178 -14.20 7.62 19.63
C ASN A 178 -12.85 7.61 20.36
N GLN A 179 -12.61 6.61 21.20
CA GLN A 179 -11.34 6.46 21.92
C GLN A 179 -10.18 6.12 20.98
N VAL A 180 -10.41 5.24 19.98
CA VAL A 180 -9.40 4.97 18.95
C VAL A 180 -9.13 6.23 18.13
N SER A 181 -10.18 6.92 17.68
CA SER A 181 -10.05 8.17 16.92
C SER A 181 -9.27 9.24 17.68
N ALA A 182 -9.53 9.41 18.98
CA ALA A 182 -8.81 10.36 19.83
C ALA A 182 -7.32 10.00 19.96
N ALA A 183 -7.01 8.71 20.14
CA ALA A 183 -5.63 8.26 20.25
C ALA A 183 -4.84 8.39 18.94
N LEU A 184 -5.48 8.26 17.78
CA LEU A 184 -4.83 8.55 16.48
C LEU A 184 -4.59 10.05 16.32
N LEU A 185 -5.53 10.89 16.77
CA LEU A 185 -5.40 12.34 16.76
C LEU A 185 -4.23 12.83 17.63
N GLU A 186 -4.03 12.24 18.82
CA GLU A 186 -2.85 12.49 19.67
C GLU A 186 -1.52 12.23 18.94
N LYS A 187 -1.52 11.31 17.97
CA LYS A 187 -0.37 10.99 17.11
C LYS A 187 -0.39 11.77 15.77
N ASN A 188 -1.18 12.84 15.69
CA ASN A 188 -1.38 13.69 14.50
C ASN A 188 -1.95 12.96 13.25
N LEU A 189 -2.59 11.80 13.44
CA LEU A 189 -3.21 11.03 12.37
C LEU A 189 -4.73 11.24 12.36
N HIS A 190 -5.18 12.12 11.47
CA HIS A 190 -6.58 12.50 11.33
C HIS A 190 -7.30 11.54 10.38
N VAL A 191 -8.07 10.59 10.93
CA VAL A 191 -8.81 9.59 10.14
C VAL A 191 -10.31 9.88 10.20
N PRO A 192 -11.02 9.95 9.05
CA PRO A 192 -12.47 10.03 9.04
C PRO A 192 -13.12 8.86 9.79
N LYS A 193 -14.03 9.16 10.73
CA LYS A 193 -14.62 8.15 11.64
C LYS A 193 -15.28 6.97 10.91
N ASN A 194 -15.93 7.21 9.78
CA ASN A 194 -16.52 6.16 8.96
C ASN A 194 -15.47 5.20 8.40
N LYS A 195 -14.36 5.71 7.84
CA LYS A 195 -13.25 4.89 7.35
C LYS A 195 -12.58 4.12 8.49
N LEU A 196 -12.42 4.76 9.64
CA LEU A 196 -11.85 4.11 10.82
C LEU A 196 -12.76 2.96 11.30
N ALA A 197 -14.07 3.17 11.36
CA ALA A 197 -15.03 2.13 11.74
C ALA A 197 -14.96 0.93 10.77
N ASP A 198 -14.96 1.19 9.46
CA ASP A 198 -14.81 0.13 8.44
C ASP A 198 -13.51 -0.66 8.62
N ALA A 199 -12.40 0.03 8.89
CA ALA A 199 -11.13 -0.63 9.16
C ALA A 199 -11.19 -1.48 10.45
N LEU A 200 -11.70 -0.95 11.57
CA LEU A 200 -11.82 -1.69 12.83
C LEU A 200 -12.70 -2.95 12.68
N ASN A 201 -13.81 -2.84 11.95
CA ASN A 201 -14.69 -3.97 11.64
C ASN A 201 -13.96 -5.04 10.82
N GLU A 202 -13.21 -4.63 9.80
CA GLU A 202 -12.41 -5.55 8.99
C GLU A 202 -11.30 -6.23 9.81
N LEU A 203 -10.64 -5.50 10.71
CA LEU A 203 -9.66 -6.07 11.63
C LEU A 203 -10.28 -7.08 12.61
N ALA A 204 -11.51 -6.81 13.07
CA ALA A 204 -12.26 -7.77 13.87
C ALA A 204 -12.61 -9.03 13.06
N ALA A 205 -13.06 -8.87 11.81
CA ALA A 205 -13.37 -9.98 10.91
C ALA A 205 -12.15 -10.86 10.59
N ARG A 206 -10.94 -10.28 10.55
CA ARG A 206 -9.66 -11.01 10.38
C ARG A 206 -9.16 -11.69 11.66
N GLY A 207 -9.81 -11.42 12.79
CA GLY A 207 -9.37 -11.86 14.12
C GLY A 207 -8.16 -11.11 14.67
N ASP A 208 -7.75 -10.01 14.02
CA ASP A 208 -6.65 -9.16 14.49
C ASP A 208 -7.10 -8.32 15.71
N LEU A 209 -8.40 -7.98 15.76
CA LEU A 209 -9.08 -7.41 16.93
C LEU A 209 -10.25 -8.31 17.36
N LYS A 210 -10.70 -8.13 18.61
CA LYS A 210 -11.95 -8.71 19.10
C LYS A 210 -12.94 -7.57 19.34
N GLU A 211 -14.12 -7.68 18.73
CA GLU A 211 -15.22 -6.75 18.95
C GLU A 211 -16.06 -7.15 20.18
N THR A 212 -16.54 -6.14 20.90
CA THR A 212 -17.41 -6.22 22.07
C THR A 212 -18.40 -5.06 22.04
N VAL A 213 -19.51 -5.18 22.77
CA VAL A 213 -20.48 -4.09 22.95
C VAL A 213 -20.39 -3.66 24.41
N THR A 214 -20.30 -2.35 24.66
CA THR A 214 -20.24 -1.77 26.01
C THR A 214 -21.63 -1.75 26.65
N ASP A 215 -21.70 -1.51 27.96
CA ASP A 215 -22.98 -1.34 28.68
C ASP A 215 -23.80 -0.15 28.15
N ALA A 216 -23.14 0.82 27.51
CA ALA A 216 -23.78 1.95 26.85
C ALA A 216 -24.26 1.62 25.41
N ASN A 217 -24.24 0.35 25.02
CA ASN A 217 -24.61 -0.14 23.68
C ASN A 217 -23.72 0.44 22.55
N GLU A 218 -22.43 0.66 22.84
CA GLU A 218 -21.44 1.12 21.86
C GLU A 218 -20.50 -0.02 21.44
N HIS A 219 -20.09 -0.03 20.18
CA HIS A 219 -19.05 -0.95 19.70
C HIS A 219 -17.68 -0.56 20.27
N ALA A 220 -16.95 -1.56 20.78
CA ALA A 220 -15.60 -1.43 21.30
C ALA A 220 -14.73 -2.61 20.88
N TRP A 221 -13.44 -2.37 20.67
CA TRP A 221 -12.48 -3.38 20.23
C TRP A 221 -11.40 -3.60 21.28
N THR A 222 -10.87 -4.81 21.37
CA THR A 222 -9.63 -5.17 22.09
C THR A 222 -8.65 -5.84 21.14
N LYS A 223 -7.38 -5.99 21.55
CA LYS A 223 -6.43 -6.84 20.82
C LYS A 223 -7.01 -8.26 20.66
N GLY A 224 -6.92 -8.82 19.46
CA GLY A 224 -7.24 -10.23 19.21
C GLY A 224 -6.27 -11.17 19.94
N GLY A 225 -6.67 -12.42 20.17
CA GLY A 225 -5.77 -13.44 20.73
C GLY A 225 -4.63 -13.76 19.75
N GLU A 226 -3.48 -14.19 20.26
CA GLU A 226 -2.39 -14.69 19.41
C GLU A 226 -2.89 -15.79 18.48
N LYS A 227 -2.56 -15.71 17.19
CA LYS A 227 -2.86 -16.77 16.22
C LYS A 227 -2.07 -18.02 16.63
N VAL A 228 -2.70 -18.91 17.40
CA VAL A 228 -2.23 -20.29 17.56
C VAL A 228 -2.16 -20.90 16.16
N GLY A 229 -0.98 -21.41 15.78
CA GLY A 229 -0.63 -21.86 14.44
C GLY A 229 -1.78 -22.50 13.65
N GLY A 230 -1.95 -22.02 12.42
CA GLY A 230 -3.12 -22.29 11.58
C GLY A 230 -3.52 -23.76 11.51
N LYS A 231 -4.71 -24.07 12.03
CA LYS A 231 -5.51 -25.17 11.50
C LYS A 231 -6.33 -24.63 10.33
N LYS A 232 -6.19 -25.27 9.17
CA LYS A 232 -6.98 -25.04 7.95
C LYS A 232 -8.46 -24.90 8.33
N ALA A 233 -9.05 -23.74 8.02
CA ALA A 233 -10.48 -23.53 8.18
C ALA A 233 -11.23 -24.48 7.23
N GLY A 234 -12.03 -25.37 7.83
CA GLY A 234 -13.09 -26.07 7.11
C GLY A 234 -14.08 -25.07 6.53
N THR A 235 -14.64 -25.43 5.38
CA THR A 235 -15.55 -24.63 4.57
C THR A 235 -16.76 -24.10 5.38
N GLY A 236 -16.65 -22.87 5.86
CA GLY A 236 -17.74 -22.11 6.46
C GLY A 236 -18.47 -21.28 5.41
N ARG A 237 -19.79 -21.46 5.33
CA ARG A 237 -20.73 -20.79 4.41
C ARG A 237 -20.51 -19.28 4.38
N ALA A 238 -20.21 -18.73 3.20
CA ALA A 238 -20.14 -17.28 2.97
C ALA A 238 -21.48 -16.61 3.32
N ALA A 239 -21.45 -15.62 4.21
CA ALA A 239 -22.57 -14.73 4.44
C ALA A 239 -22.85 -13.94 3.15
N LYS A 240 -24.11 -13.95 2.69
CA LYS A 240 -24.53 -13.25 1.47
C LYS A 240 -24.38 -11.73 1.67
N LEU A 241 -23.53 -11.12 0.84
CA LEU A 241 -23.48 -9.66 0.67
C LEU A 241 -24.86 -9.12 0.27
N PRO A 242 -25.32 -7.99 0.83
CA PRO A 242 -26.58 -7.37 0.41
C PRO A 242 -26.48 -6.89 -1.04
N ARG A 243 -27.48 -7.24 -1.86
CA ARG A 243 -27.56 -6.82 -3.26
C ARG A 243 -27.94 -5.34 -3.35
N PRO A 244 -27.34 -4.54 -4.25
CA PRO A 244 -27.76 -3.17 -4.48
C PRO A 244 -29.20 -3.12 -5.02
N ARG A 245 -30.02 -2.21 -4.47
CA ARG A 245 -31.40 -2.00 -4.90
C ARG A 245 -31.42 -1.52 -6.36
N SER A 246 -32.09 -2.28 -7.23
CA SER A 246 -32.32 -1.89 -8.62
C SER A 246 -33.15 -0.60 -8.68
N ARG A 247 -32.61 0.45 -9.30
CA ARG A 247 -33.41 1.64 -9.67
C ARG A 247 -34.49 1.21 -10.67
N ARG A 248 -35.76 1.33 -10.29
CA ARG A 248 -36.89 1.22 -11.23
C ARG A 248 -36.75 2.34 -12.26
N LYS A 249 -36.69 1.99 -13.55
CA LYS A 249 -36.90 2.92 -14.65
C LYS A 249 -38.37 3.34 -14.61
N HIS A 250 -38.64 4.61 -14.36
CA HIS A 250 -39.94 5.18 -14.71
C HIS A 250 -39.99 5.31 -16.24
N ARG A 251 -41.02 4.69 -16.81
CA ARG A 251 -41.53 5.01 -18.14
C ARG A 251 -42.33 6.30 -18.06
#